data_AF-A0A1E5E1N1-F1
#
_entry.id   AF-A0A1E5E1N1-F1
#
_cell.length_a   1.000
_cell.length_b   1.000
_cell.length_c   1.000
_cell.angle_alpha   90.00
_cell.angle_beta   90.00
_cell.angle_gamma   90.00
#
_symmetry.space_group_name_H-M   'P 1'
#
loop_
_entity.id
_entity.type
_entity.pdbx_description
1 polymer ?
#
loop_
_entity_poly.entity_id
_entity_poly.type
_entity_poly.pdbx_seq_one_letter_code
_entity_poly.pdbx_strand_id
1 'polypeptide(L)'
;MKLLIVVFFPLLSTLFSSFVSAESTEADKLDPSIKGSLCYIQANDQVVLVDELLTKRLSLPGGSIEVGESPQQAAKRETWEETGIIVTVLEELTRTETAVIYHCVPDSGIVAFSAQTKEGYHVLPAWYAPTYGLEINQVYLADPHFVAAKEYRYPKQWKAQVLDKNVENSPVHYIKNAANAAPIYHQFELPAIQMLQSWVASLPTLSNHLFVNVMRGLNAISSFYTLLLLFPILYYFFGHEFIIRISFLVLMTFIVVILIQLGFKYPRPYAYDPSLQLAALPGFGVPSLRATATVVWVSYVYHHLIQTYEKFEMHKYFPLLVLIILAQGVASVVLGLHFSSDVLFGYVLGMFIVWNFIRIESHGNSRTLTIISHQAFWWVCFIMLVSFSWFTHSLYLGLISAVALAFLLSVTCIKREKIEAWGNLYIKLIVTWVLILLISYLYQHILSISTYSPTASYFIQCAAWFVMTFIAITIGRVKPIYELKKEKA
;
A
#
# COMPACT_ATOMS: atom_id res chain seq x y z
N MET A 1 9.11 9.42 -33.19
CA MET A 1 8.98 8.86 -31.81
C MET A 1 7.66 9.27 -31.14
N LYS A 2 6.54 9.28 -31.87
CA LYS A 2 5.17 9.51 -31.35
C LYS A 2 4.15 8.47 -31.86
N LEU A 3 4.60 7.46 -32.63
CA LEU A 3 3.72 6.48 -33.27
C LEU A 3 3.98 5.02 -32.80
N LEU A 4 5.01 4.78 -31.99
CA LEU A 4 5.36 3.43 -31.53
C LEU A 4 4.67 3.02 -30.21
N ILE A 5 3.96 3.95 -29.56
CA ILE A 5 3.32 3.77 -28.25
C ILE A 5 1.89 3.21 -28.38
N VAL A 6 1.28 3.24 -29.57
CA VAL A 6 -0.13 2.82 -29.78
C VAL A 6 -0.25 1.38 -30.28
N VAL A 7 0.84 0.75 -30.74
CA VAL A 7 0.79 -0.58 -31.40
C VAL A 7 1.24 -1.72 -30.48
N PHE A 8 1.89 -1.44 -29.34
CA PHE A 8 2.44 -2.50 -28.47
C PHE A 8 1.50 -3.00 -27.36
N PHE A 9 0.39 -2.31 -27.10
CA PHE A 9 -0.56 -2.68 -26.03
C PHE A 9 -1.64 -3.72 -26.42
N PRO A 10 -2.06 -3.88 -27.70
CA PRO A 10 -3.04 -4.91 -28.07
C PRO A 10 -2.42 -6.21 -28.62
N LEU A 11 -1.10 -6.28 -28.82
CA LEU A 11 -0.45 -7.46 -29.42
C LEU A 11 -0.05 -8.53 -28.41
N LEU A 12 0.02 -8.19 -27.11
CA LEU A 12 0.33 -9.15 -26.04
C LEU A 12 -0.93 -9.83 -25.49
N SER A 13 -2.12 -9.26 -25.71
CA SER A 13 -3.39 -9.84 -25.28
C SER A 13 -3.94 -10.90 -26.24
N THR A 14 -3.43 -10.99 -27.47
CA THR A 14 -3.95 -11.90 -28.52
C THR A 14 -3.14 -13.19 -28.69
N LEU A 15 -1.99 -13.33 -28.03
CA LEU A 15 -1.11 -14.49 -28.17
C LEU A 15 -1.31 -15.60 -27.12
N PHE A 16 -2.23 -15.42 -26.17
CA PHE A 16 -2.43 -16.37 -25.05
C PHE A 16 -3.72 -17.21 -25.12
N SER A 17 -4.47 -17.15 -26.23
CA SER A 17 -5.72 -17.92 -26.39
C SER A 17 -5.53 -19.31 -27.00
N SER A 18 -4.32 -19.84 -27.08
CA SER A 18 -4.05 -21.15 -27.69
C SER A 18 -3.23 -21.99 -26.72
N PHE A 19 -3.62 -23.26 -26.58
CA PHE A 19 -3.10 -24.28 -25.66
C PHE A 19 -3.83 -24.37 -24.31
N VAL A 20 -4.90 -25.16 -24.29
CA VAL A 20 -4.97 -26.44 -23.54
C VAL A 20 -6.30 -27.10 -23.93
N SER A 21 -6.22 -28.33 -24.43
CA SER A 21 -7.36 -29.15 -24.81
C SER A 21 -7.76 -30.04 -23.64
N ALA A 22 -9.02 -29.87 -23.23
CA ALA A 22 -9.97 -30.81 -22.66
C ALA A 22 -9.49 -31.99 -21.80
N GLU A 23 -9.99 -32.02 -20.56
CA GLU A 23 -10.62 -33.21 -19.99
C GLU A 23 -11.89 -32.74 -19.23
N SER A 24 -13.05 -33.26 -19.62
CA SER A 24 -14.37 -32.78 -19.21
C SER A 24 -14.94 -33.62 -18.08
N THR A 25 -15.13 -33.03 -16.90
CA THR A 25 -16.07 -33.52 -15.89
C THR A 25 -17.26 -32.56 -15.77
N GLU A 26 -18.44 -33.15 -15.64
CA GLU A 26 -19.77 -32.54 -15.71
C GLU A 26 -19.89 -31.22 -14.92
N ALA A 27 -19.70 -30.10 -15.61
CA ALA A 27 -20.08 -28.78 -15.12
C ALA A 27 -21.56 -28.57 -15.45
N ASP A 28 -22.36 -28.32 -14.41
CA ASP A 28 -23.72 -27.79 -14.53
C ASP A 28 -23.72 -26.64 -15.54
N LYS A 29 -24.64 -26.65 -16.52
CA LYS A 29 -24.68 -25.70 -17.64
C LYS A 29 -24.89 -24.26 -17.14
N LEU A 30 -23.80 -23.62 -16.75
CA LEU A 30 -23.79 -22.21 -16.37
C LEU A 30 -23.82 -21.35 -17.63
N ASP A 31 -24.58 -20.25 -17.57
CA ASP A 31 -24.56 -19.24 -18.63
C ASP A 31 -23.13 -18.68 -18.76
N PRO A 32 -22.55 -18.61 -19.98
CA PRO A 32 -21.20 -18.07 -20.20
C PRO A 32 -20.98 -16.63 -19.70
N SER A 33 -22.06 -15.90 -19.42
CA SER A 33 -22.03 -14.54 -18.84
C SER A 33 -21.68 -14.52 -17.34
N ILE A 34 -21.95 -15.60 -16.62
CA ILE A 34 -21.62 -15.74 -15.20
C ILE A 34 -20.12 -15.99 -15.05
N LYS A 35 -19.44 -15.04 -14.43
CA LYS A 35 -17.98 -15.06 -14.24
C LYS A 35 -17.57 -15.08 -12.77
N GLY A 36 -18.48 -14.75 -11.85
CA GLY A 36 -18.21 -14.69 -10.43
C GLY A 36 -19.12 -15.55 -9.58
N SER A 37 -18.64 -15.91 -8.40
CA SER A 37 -19.45 -16.58 -7.40
C SER A 37 -19.15 -16.02 -6.01
N LEU A 38 -20.22 -15.76 -5.25
CA LEU A 38 -20.20 -15.03 -4.00
C LEU A 38 -20.87 -15.85 -2.90
N CYS A 39 -20.36 -15.75 -1.68
CA CYS A 39 -20.98 -16.31 -0.49
C CYS A 39 -21.73 -15.24 0.30
N TYR A 40 -22.99 -15.51 0.57
CA TYR A 40 -23.77 -14.79 1.58
C TYR A 40 -23.71 -15.57 2.89
N ILE A 41 -23.06 -14.97 3.89
CA ILE A 41 -22.92 -15.55 5.23
C ILE A 41 -23.62 -14.63 6.21
N GLN A 42 -24.67 -15.12 6.86
CA GLN A 42 -25.43 -14.40 7.87
C GLN A 42 -25.13 -14.94 9.27
N ALA A 43 -24.90 -14.03 10.22
CA ALA A 43 -24.66 -14.37 11.61
C ALA A 43 -25.10 -13.22 12.53
N ASN A 44 -25.91 -13.52 13.56
CA ASN A 44 -26.56 -12.53 14.43
C ASN A 44 -27.24 -11.37 13.68
N ASP A 45 -27.95 -11.68 12.59
CA ASP A 45 -28.63 -10.71 11.70
C ASP A 45 -27.68 -9.70 11.03
N GLN A 46 -26.39 -10.00 11.04
CA GLN A 46 -25.33 -9.28 10.35
C GLN A 46 -24.78 -10.13 9.20
N VAL A 47 -24.14 -9.47 8.24
CA VAL A 47 -23.57 -10.11 7.05
C VAL A 47 -22.06 -9.94 7.04
N VAL A 48 -21.36 -10.99 6.64
CA VAL A 48 -19.91 -10.93 6.40
C VAL A 48 -19.62 -10.15 5.13
N LEU A 49 -18.80 -9.11 5.25
CA LEU A 49 -18.35 -8.27 4.14
C LEU A 49 -16.83 -8.14 4.16
N VAL A 50 -16.22 -8.05 2.98
CA VAL A 50 -14.78 -7.80 2.82
C VAL A 50 -14.56 -6.37 2.33
N ASP A 51 -13.52 -5.70 2.85
CA ASP A 51 -13.07 -4.38 2.39
C ASP A 51 -11.89 -4.54 1.43
N GLU A 52 -12.13 -4.23 0.16
CA GLU A 52 -11.16 -4.46 -0.91
C GLU A 52 -10.10 -3.35 -1.00
N LEU A 53 -8.83 -3.74 -1.11
CA LEU A 53 -7.70 -2.82 -1.25
C LEU A 53 -7.72 -2.05 -2.56
N LEU A 54 -8.17 -2.68 -3.65
CA LEU A 54 -8.17 -2.08 -4.98
C LEU A 54 -9.32 -1.10 -5.16
N THR A 55 -10.55 -1.55 -4.94
CA THR A 55 -11.75 -0.73 -5.19
C THR A 55 -12.07 0.22 -4.04
N LYS A 56 -11.56 -0.04 -2.82
CA LYS A 56 -11.89 0.68 -1.58
C LYS A 56 -13.39 0.62 -1.26
N ARG A 57 -13.99 -0.55 -1.50
CA ARG A 57 -15.42 -0.83 -1.32
C ARG A 57 -15.63 -2.10 -0.52
N LEU A 58 -16.80 -2.19 0.08
CA LEU A 58 -17.29 -3.43 0.66
C LEU A 58 -17.85 -4.36 -0.42
N SER A 59 -17.64 -5.65 -0.30
CA SER A 59 -18.24 -6.68 -1.14
C SER A 59 -18.60 -7.91 -0.31
N LEU A 60 -19.50 -8.75 -0.83
CA LEU A 60 -19.64 -10.11 -0.31
C LEU A 60 -18.33 -10.88 -0.62
N PRO A 61 -17.88 -11.79 0.26
CA PRO A 61 -16.73 -12.61 -0.03
C PRO A 61 -16.99 -13.45 -1.30
N GLY A 62 -16.03 -13.46 -2.20
CA GLY A 62 -16.12 -14.19 -3.45
C GLY A 62 -15.43 -13.51 -4.63
N GLY A 63 -15.21 -14.29 -5.69
CA GLY A 63 -14.37 -13.89 -6.81
C GLY A 63 -14.72 -14.60 -8.10
N SER A 64 -13.71 -14.81 -8.95
CA SER A 64 -13.94 -15.34 -10.30
C SER A 64 -13.99 -16.86 -10.29
N ILE A 65 -14.82 -17.43 -11.17
CA ILE A 65 -14.88 -18.89 -11.35
C ILE A 65 -13.73 -19.31 -12.27
N GLU A 66 -12.86 -20.20 -11.79
CA GLU A 66 -11.72 -20.70 -12.56
C GLU A 66 -12.13 -21.73 -13.62
N VAL A 67 -11.25 -21.95 -14.60
CA VAL A 67 -11.50 -22.93 -15.67
C VAL A 67 -11.53 -24.34 -15.07
N GLY A 68 -12.66 -25.03 -15.22
CA GLY A 68 -12.86 -26.38 -14.67
C GLY A 68 -13.40 -26.39 -13.23
N GLU A 69 -13.64 -25.22 -12.63
CA GLU A 69 -14.23 -25.05 -11.30
C GLU A 69 -15.76 -24.84 -11.40
N SER A 70 -16.53 -25.48 -10.53
CA SER A 70 -17.96 -25.15 -10.38
C SER A 70 -18.16 -23.84 -9.61
N PRO A 71 -19.28 -23.11 -9.80
CA PRO A 71 -19.53 -21.87 -9.06
C PRO A 71 -19.47 -22.05 -7.54
N GLN A 72 -20.01 -23.16 -7.02
CA GLN A 72 -19.97 -23.47 -5.59
C GLN A 72 -18.55 -23.67 -5.08
N GLN A 73 -17.69 -24.33 -5.87
CA GLN A 73 -16.26 -24.46 -5.54
C GLN A 73 -15.58 -23.10 -5.51
N ALA A 74 -15.86 -22.24 -6.50
CA ALA A 74 -15.32 -20.88 -6.55
C ALA A 74 -15.74 -20.06 -5.33
N ALA A 75 -17.04 -20.04 -4.99
CA ALA A 75 -17.53 -19.35 -3.80
C ALA A 75 -16.85 -19.84 -2.52
N LYS A 76 -16.66 -21.16 -2.38
CA LYS A 76 -15.97 -21.75 -1.22
C LYS A 76 -14.50 -21.35 -1.16
N ARG A 77 -13.76 -21.47 -2.27
CA ARG A 77 -12.33 -21.15 -2.37
C ARG A 77 -12.10 -19.67 -2.07
N GLU A 78 -12.80 -18.79 -2.78
CA GLU A 78 -12.64 -17.34 -2.66
C GLU A 78 -13.00 -16.86 -1.25
N THR A 79 -14.06 -17.40 -0.64
CA THR A 79 -14.40 -17.07 0.75
C THR A 79 -13.28 -17.41 1.72
N TRP A 80 -12.65 -18.59 1.56
CA TRP A 80 -11.50 -18.96 2.39
C TRP A 80 -10.28 -18.09 2.10
N GLU A 81 -10.01 -17.78 0.83
CA GLU A 81 -8.89 -16.93 0.41
C GLU A 81 -8.98 -15.52 0.98
N GLU A 82 -10.17 -14.92 0.97
CA GLU A 82 -10.43 -13.54 1.40
C GLU A 82 -10.67 -13.39 2.90
N THR A 83 -11.34 -14.36 3.54
CA THR A 83 -11.78 -14.25 4.93
C THR A 83 -11.09 -15.21 5.88
N GLY A 84 -10.51 -16.29 5.35
CA GLY A 84 -10.02 -17.42 6.14
C GLY A 84 -11.14 -18.33 6.68
N ILE A 85 -12.41 -18.01 6.44
CA ILE A 85 -13.56 -18.80 6.90
C ILE A 85 -13.76 -19.98 5.95
N ILE A 86 -13.79 -21.19 6.51
CA ILE A 86 -14.16 -22.39 5.78
C ILE A 86 -15.69 -22.51 5.83
N VAL A 87 -16.30 -22.63 4.65
CA VAL A 87 -17.76 -22.69 4.51
C VAL A 87 -18.21 -23.95 3.79
N THR A 88 -19.44 -24.35 4.12
CA THR A 88 -20.27 -25.24 3.34
C THR A 88 -21.23 -24.41 2.49
N VAL A 89 -21.18 -24.60 1.18
CA VAL A 89 -22.02 -23.88 0.20
C VAL A 89 -23.31 -24.66 0.02
N LEU A 90 -24.45 -23.99 0.22
CA LEU A 90 -25.78 -24.59 0.18
C LEU A 90 -26.52 -24.14 -1.09
N GLU A 91 -27.77 -23.72 -0.96
CA GLU A 91 -28.61 -23.27 -2.06
C GLU A 91 -28.17 -21.94 -2.68
N GLU A 92 -28.50 -21.79 -3.95
CA GLU A 92 -28.42 -20.51 -4.64
C GLU A 92 -29.52 -19.56 -4.13
N LEU A 93 -29.14 -18.35 -3.72
CA LEU A 93 -30.08 -17.33 -3.25
C LEU A 93 -30.55 -16.42 -4.38
N THR A 94 -29.63 -16.03 -5.27
CA THR A 94 -29.93 -15.15 -6.39
C THR A 94 -28.80 -15.17 -7.42
N ARG A 95 -29.12 -14.75 -8.65
CA ARG A 95 -28.14 -14.45 -9.70
C ARG A 95 -28.18 -12.97 -10.05
N THR A 96 -27.04 -12.44 -10.48
CA THR A 96 -26.94 -11.21 -11.27
C THR A 96 -26.52 -11.57 -12.69
N GLU A 97 -26.37 -10.57 -13.56
CA GLU A 97 -25.90 -10.77 -14.93
C GLU A 97 -24.51 -11.43 -15.01
N THR A 98 -23.71 -11.34 -13.95
CA THR A 98 -22.31 -11.77 -13.96
C THR A 98 -21.91 -12.67 -12.80
N ALA A 99 -22.78 -12.88 -11.81
CA ALA A 99 -22.42 -13.65 -10.62
C ALA A 99 -23.59 -14.45 -10.03
N VAL A 100 -23.26 -15.57 -9.38
CA VAL A 100 -24.19 -16.35 -8.54
C VAL A 100 -23.89 -16.08 -7.07
N ILE A 101 -24.92 -15.89 -6.27
CA ILE A 101 -24.82 -15.68 -4.82
C ILE A 101 -25.40 -16.92 -4.14
N TYR A 102 -24.59 -17.61 -3.36
CA TYR A 102 -24.97 -18.79 -2.58
C TYR A 102 -25.16 -18.44 -1.11
N HIS A 103 -26.04 -19.19 -0.45
CA HIS A 103 -26.05 -19.27 1.01
C HIS A 103 -24.84 -20.11 1.44
N CYS A 104 -23.99 -19.54 2.31
CA CYS A 104 -22.82 -20.22 2.82
C CYS A 104 -22.86 -20.23 4.35
N VAL A 105 -22.69 -21.42 4.92
CA VAL A 105 -22.66 -21.63 6.38
C VAL A 105 -21.22 -21.93 6.80
N PRO A 106 -20.65 -21.21 7.78
CA PRO A 106 -19.31 -21.45 8.30
C PRO A 106 -19.27 -22.73 9.12
N ASP A 107 -18.28 -23.59 8.87
CA ASP A 107 -18.20 -24.92 9.49
C ASP A 107 -17.99 -24.86 11.02
N SER A 108 -17.40 -23.77 11.53
CA SER A 108 -17.09 -23.57 12.95
C SER A 108 -17.71 -22.32 13.57
N GLY A 109 -18.72 -21.72 12.92
CA GLY A 109 -19.24 -20.41 13.30
C GLY A 109 -18.27 -19.26 12.99
N ILE A 110 -18.65 -18.05 13.40
CA ILE A 110 -17.89 -16.81 13.15
C ILE A 110 -17.23 -16.32 14.43
N VAL A 111 -15.95 -15.94 14.37
CA VAL A 111 -15.28 -15.21 15.45
C VAL A 111 -15.17 -13.75 15.05
N ALA A 112 -15.65 -12.85 15.89
CA ALA A 112 -15.59 -11.40 15.64
C ALA A 112 -15.11 -10.65 16.87
N PHE A 113 -14.47 -9.49 16.69
CA PHE A 113 -14.12 -8.62 17.80
C PHE A 113 -15.35 -7.92 18.35
N SER A 114 -15.48 -7.85 19.68
CA SER A 114 -16.58 -7.15 20.34
C SER A 114 -16.51 -5.63 20.14
N ALA A 115 -15.30 -5.10 19.90
CA ALA A 115 -15.11 -3.70 19.56
C ALA A 115 -15.66 -3.41 18.16
N GLN A 116 -16.35 -2.28 18.03
CA GLN A 116 -16.93 -1.82 16.77
C GLN A 116 -16.11 -0.69 16.15
N THR A 117 -16.13 -0.60 14.83
CA THR A 117 -15.62 0.58 14.12
C THR A 117 -16.53 1.79 14.34
N LYS A 118 -16.16 2.95 13.82
CA LYS A 118 -17.00 4.17 13.90
C LYS A 118 -18.32 4.01 13.17
N GLU A 119 -18.34 3.15 12.17
CA GLU A 119 -19.47 2.78 11.33
C GLU A 119 -20.36 1.70 11.98
N GLY A 120 -19.95 1.15 13.12
CA GLY A 120 -20.69 0.12 13.86
C GLY A 120 -20.39 -1.32 13.44
N TYR A 121 -19.35 -1.54 12.63
CA TYR A 121 -19.01 -2.89 12.14
C TYR A 121 -18.14 -3.64 13.14
N HIS A 122 -18.35 -4.95 13.27
CA HIS A 122 -17.44 -5.81 14.01
C HIS A 122 -16.31 -6.26 13.10
N VAL A 123 -15.07 -6.13 13.57
CA VAL A 123 -13.87 -6.55 12.83
C VAL A 123 -13.67 -8.05 13.00
N LEU A 124 -13.33 -8.77 11.94
CA LEU A 124 -12.97 -10.20 12.02
C LEU A 124 -11.44 -10.38 12.04
N PRO A 125 -10.93 -11.36 12.83
CA PRO A 125 -9.53 -11.75 12.78
C PRO A 125 -9.26 -12.52 11.49
N ALA A 126 -8.91 -11.82 10.40
CA ALA A 126 -8.73 -12.42 9.07
C ALA A 126 -7.27 -12.41 8.57
N TRP A 127 -6.29 -12.05 9.41
CA TRP A 127 -4.90 -11.85 8.97
C TRP A 127 -4.18 -13.11 8.48
N TYR A 128 -4.72 -14.29 8.76
CA TYR A 128 -4.21 -15.58 8.29
C TYR A 128 -4.80 -15.97 6.92
N ALA A 129 -5.78 -15.22 6.41
CA ALA A 129 -6.37 -15.47 5.10
C ALA A 129 -5.33 -15.26 3.99
N PRO A 130 -5.29 -16.15 2.97
CA PRO A 130 -4.31 -16.08 1.88
C PRO A 130 -4.14 -14.71 1.22
N THR A 131 -5.24 -13.98 0.98
CA THR A 131 -5.25 -12.70 0.26
C THR A 131 -5.30 -11.48 1.19
N TYR A 132 -5.23 -11.69 2.52
CA TYR A 132 -5.13 -10.60 3.49
C TYR A 132 -3.89 -9.73 3.21
N GLY A 133 -4.10 -8.42 3.16
CA GLY A 133 -3.05 -7.45 2.88
C GLY A 133 -2.58 -7.40 1.41
N LEU A 134 -3.13 -8.26 0.54
CA LEU A 134 -2.86 -8.29 -0.92
C LEU A 134 -4.06 -7.75 -1.69
N GLU A 135 -5.23 -8.34 -1.43
CA GLU A 135 -6.51 -7.96 -2.04
C GLU A 135 -7.49 -7.44 -1.00
N ILE A 136 -7.50 -8.06 0.18
CA ILE A 136 -8.41 -7.70 1.27
C ILE A 136 -7.67 -6.87 2.33
N ASN A 137 -8.25 -5.73 2.68
CA ASN A 137 -7.77 -4.87 3.75
C ASN A 137 -8.23 -5.37 5.11
N GLN A 138 -9.53 -5.67 5.22
CA GLN A 138 -10.19 -6.06 6.45
C GLN A 138 -11.48 -6.82 6.15
N VAL A 139 -11.90 -7.68 7.08
CA VAL A 139 -13.19 -8.37 7.04
C VAL A 139 -14.07 -7.86 8.17
N TYR A 140 -15.35 -7.65 7.87
CA TYR A 140 -16.34 -7.10 8.77
C TYR A 140 -17.56 -8.00 8.89
N LEU A 141 -18.18 -7.98 10.07
CA LEU A 141 -19.55 -8.43 10.30
C LEU A 141 -20.38 -7.17 10.55
N ALA A 142 -21.28 -6.86 9.62
CA ALA A 142 -22.00 -5.61 9.57
C ALA A 142 -23.50 -5.85 9.41
N ASP A 143 -24.32 -5.09 10.11
CA ASP A 143 -25.77 -5.09 9.85
C ASP A 143 -26.02 -4.41 8.49
N PRO A 144 -26.64 -5.11 7.53
CA PRO A 144 -26.80 -4.60 6.18
C PRO A 144 -27.75 -3.39 6.10
N HIS A 145 -28.55 -3.09 7.12
CA HIS A 145 -29.38 -1.88 7.14
C HIS A 145 -28.60 -0.61 7.46
N PHE A 146 -27.43 -0.74 8.10
CA PHE A 146 -26.55 0.38 8.45
C PHE A 146 -25.41 0.59 7.44
N VAL A 147 -25.27 -0.28 6.44
CA VAL A 147 -24.32 -0.09 5.34
C VAL A 147 -24.96 0.75 4.25
N ALA A 148 -24.36 1.90 3.92
CA ALA A 148 -24.86 2.70 2.81
C ALA A 148 -24.57 1.98 1.48
N ALA A 149 -25.58 1.85 0.60
CA ALA A 149 -25.42 1.15 -0.68
C ALA A 149 -24.24 1.68 -1.53
N LYS A 150 -23.89 2.97 -1.40
CA LYS A 150 -22.74 3.57 -2.09
C LYS A 150 -21.40 3.01 -1.63
N GLU A 151 -21.29 2.44 -0.44
CA GLU A 151 -20.05 1.86 0.12
C GLU A 151 -19.80 0.45 -0.41
N TYR A 152 -20.87 -0.21 -0.88
CA TYR A 152 -20.79 -1.49 -1.54
C TYR A 152 -20.26 -1.37 -2.97
N ARG A 153 -19.50 -2.37 -3.44
CA ARG A 153 -18.85 -2.40 -4.75
C ARG A 153 -19.85 -2.34 -5.91
N TYR A 154 -21.07 -2.82 -5.73
CA TYR A 154 -22.11 -2.71 -6.75
C TYR A 154 -23.36 -2.04 -6.16
N PRO A 155 -23.39 -0.70 -6.00
CA PRO A 155 -24.44 -0.01 -5.24
C PRO A 155 -25.86 -0.31 -5.73
N LYS A 156 -26.04 -0.46 -7.05
CA LYS A 156 -27.34 -0.80 -7.66
C LYS A 156 -27.77 -2.24 -7.37
N GLN A 157 -26.83 -3.12 -7.09
CA GLN A 157 -27.06 -4.55 -6.79
C GLN A 157 -27.15 -4.82 -5.29
N TRP A 158 -26.88 -3.84 -4.42
CA TRP A 158 -26.88 -3.98 -2.96
C TRP A 158 -28.15 -4.67 -2.43
N LYS A 159 -29.31 -4.14 -2.79
CA LYS A 159 -30.60 -4.70 -2.36
C LYS A 159 -30.78 -6.14 -2.83
N ALA A 160 -30.44 -6.41 -4.09
CA ALA A 160 -30.62 -7.74 -4.69
C ALA A 160 -29.65 -8.77 -4.11
N GLN A 161 -28.40 -8.38 -3.80
CA GLN A 161 -27.36 -9.30 -3.33
C GLN A 161 -27.38 -9.51 -1.82
N VAL A 162 -27.72 -8.48 -1.04
CA VAL A 162 -27.45 -8.48 0.41
C VAL A 162 -28.70 -8.32 1.29
N LEU A 163 -29.64 -7.47 0.90
CA LEU A 163 -30.83 -7.21 1.74
C LEU A 163 -31.88 -8.31 1.63
N ASP A 164 -32.69 -8.42 2.68
CA ASP A 164 -33.91 -9.23 2.73
C ASP A 164 -33.72 -10.71 2.38
N LYS A 165 -32.53 -11.27 2.70
CA LYS A 165 -32.27 -12.71 2.58
C LYS A 165 -32.80 -13.44 3.80
N ASN A 166 -33.58 -14.47 3.58
CA ASN A 166 -34.10 -15.33 4.64
C ASN A 166 -33.27 -16.62 4.69
N VAL A 167 -32.18 -16.58 5.43
CA VAL A 167 -31.26 -17.71 5.62
C VAL A 167 -30.99 -17.95 7.10
N GLU A 168 -30.44 -19.12 7.42
CA GLU A 168 -30.13 -19.48 8.80
C GLU A 168 -28.97 -18.63 9.35
N ASN A 169 -29.12 -18.17 10.59
CA ASN A 169 -28.09 -17.41 11.28
C ASN A 169 -27.01 -18.34 11.83
N SER A 170 -25.76 -18.06 11.48
CA SER A 170 -24.60 -18.76 12.03
C SER A 170 -24.26 -18.25 13.43
N PRO A 171 -23.72 -19.11 14.33
CA PRO A 171 -23.30 -18.68 15.66
C PRO A 171 -22.09 -17.73 15.59
N VAL A 172 -22.09 -16.69 16.43
CA VAL A 172 -20.97 -15.74 16.56
C VAL A 172 -20.35 -15.82 17.94
N HIS A 173 -19.03 -15.96 18.00
CA HIS A 173 -18.24 -15.87 19.23
C HIS A 173 -17.48 -14.54 19.28
N TYR A 174 -17.96 -13.60 20.10
CA TYR A 174 -17.30 -12.31 20.27
C TYR A 174 -16.09 -12.39 21.20
N ILE A 175 -14.94 -11.92 20.73
CA ILE A 175 -13.69 -11.82 21.51
C ILE A 175 -13.30 -10.37 21.72
N LYS A 176 -12.65 -10.05 22.85
CA LYS A 176 -12.17 -8.68 23.11
C LYS A 176 -10.91 -8.36 22.31
N ASN A 177 -9.97 -9.30 22.31
CA ASN A 177 -8.73 -9.25 21.55
C ASN A 177 -8.28 -10.69 21.25
N ALA A 178 -7.31 -10.80 20.35
CA ALA A 178 -6.66 -12.04 19.95
C ALA A 178 -5.17 -12.02 20.31
N ALA A 179 -4.80 -11.39 21.44
CA ALA A 179 -3.39 -11.22 21.84
C ALA A 179 -2.67 -12.59 21.94
N ASN A 180 -3.32 -13.62 22.46
CA ASN A 180 -2.75 -14.96 22.58
C ASN A 180 -2.41 -15.63 21.23
N ALA A 181 -2.98 -15.15 20.11
CA ALA A 181 -2.67 -15.62 18.77
C ALA A 181 -1.42 -14.92 18.17
N ALA A 182 -0.91 -13.87 18.82
CA ALA A 182 0.31 -13.20 18.41
C ALA A 182 1.57 -13.99 18.82
N PRO A 183 2.70 -13.83 18.12
CA PRO A 183 3.98 -14.34 18.60
C PRO A 183 4.33 -13.83 20.00
N ILE A 184 5.09 -14.62 20.77
CA ILE A 184 5.40 -14.36 22.19
C ILE A 184 5.92 -12.93 22.42
N TYR A 185 6.81 -12.44 21.57
CA TYR A 185 7.35 -11.08 21.69
C TYR A 185 6.29 -9.99 21.46
N HIS A 186 5.39 -10.16 20.48
CA HIS A 186 4.27 -9.26 20.25
C HIS A 186 3.25 -9.27 21.41
N GLN A 187 3.07 -10.41 22.09
CA GLN A 187 2.20 -10.50 23.28
C GLN A 187 2.68 -9.57 24.39
N PHE A 188 3.99 -9.39 24.55
CA PHE A 188 4.56 -8.44 25.52
C PHE A 188 4.50 -6.98 25.04
N GLU A 189 4.53 -6.74 23.74
CA GLU A 189 4.48 -5.38 23.17
C GLU A 189 3.06 -4.80 23.12
N LEU A 190 2.02 -5.63 22.96
CA LEU A 190 0.61 -5.20 22.91
C LEU A 190 0.20 -4.37 24.15
N PRO A 191 0.45 -4.82 25.41
CA PRO A 191 0.15 -4.02 26.59
C PRO A 191 0.88 -2.68 26.64
N ALA A 192 2.10 -2.60 26.10
CA ALA A 192 2.85 -1.35 26.05
C ALA A 192 2.19 -0.33 25.10
N ILE A 193 1.71 -0.79 23.94
CA ILE A 193 0.94 0.04 23.00
C ILE A 193 -0.37 0.50 23.65
N GLN A 194 -1.10 -0.42 24.28
CA GLN A 194 -2.33 -0.11 25.03
C GLN A 194 -2.08 0.97 26.11
N MET A 195 -1.01 0.83 26.89
CA MET A 195 -0.65 1.80 27.92
C MET A 195 -0.37 3.17 27.32
N LEU A 196 0.45 3.25 26.27
CA LEU A 196 0.75 4.50 25.57
C LEU A 196 -0.53 5.17 25.04
N GLN A 197 -1.40 4.41 24.39
CA GLN A 197 -2.64 4.96 23.83
C GLN A 197 -3.65 5.35 24.91
N SER A 198 -3.71 4.62 26.04
CA SER A 198 -4.53 5.00 27.19
C SER A 198 -4.09 6.33 27.81
N TRP A 199 -2.77 6.58 27.85
CA TRP A 199 -2.23 7.87 28.27
C TRP A 199 -2.62 8.98 27.29
N VAL A 200 -2.53 8.74 25.98
CA VAL A 200 -3.00 9.71 24.96
C VAL A 200 -4.51 9.98 25.13
N ALA A 201 -5.31 8.94 25.39
CA ALA A 201 -6.74 9.04 25.63
C ALA A 201 -7.08 9.83 26.90
N SER A 202 -6.20 9.84 27.90
CA SER A 202 -6.37 10.62 29.14
C SER A 202 -6.13 12.14 28.98
N LEU A 203 -5.52 12.56 27.86
CA LEU A 203 -5.30 13.97 27.58
C LEU A 203 -6.62 14.70 27.29
N PRO A 204 -6.71 16.02 27.57
CA PRO A 204 -7.83 16.84 27.11
C PRO A 204 -8.05 16.70 25.60
N THR A 205 -9.29 16.79 25.13
CA THR A 205 -9.68 16.51 23.72
C THR A 205 -8.82 17.25 22.70
N LEU A 206 -8.57 18.55 22.91
CA LEU A 206 -7.71 19.35 22.04
C LEU A 206 -6.26 18.83 22.00
N SER A 207 -5.69 18.52 23.16
CA SER A 207 -4.33 18.00 23.30
C SER A 207 -4.19 16.61 22.69
N ASN A 208 -5.19 15.74 22.87
CA ASN A 208 -5.24 14.42 22.24
C ASN A 208 -5.23 14.55 20.71
N HIS A 209 -6.18 15.33 20.14
CA HIS A 209 -6.25 15.50 18.69
C HIS A 209 -4.98 16.10 18.10
N LEU A 210 -4.40 17.11 18.76
CA LEU A 210 -3.13 17.70 18.33
C LEU A 210 -2.00 16.67 18.38
N PHE A 211 -1.88 15.94 19.49
CA PHE A 211 -0.84 14.92 19.67
C PHE A 211 -0.93 13.82 18.60
N VAL A 212 -2.12 13.27 18.37
CA VAL A 212 -2.35 12.23 17.34
C VAL A 212 -2.02 12.78 15.95
N ASN A 213 -2.38 14.02 15.64
CA ASN A 213 -2.06 14.63 14.34
C ASN A 213 -0.55 14.88 14.17
N VAL A 214 0.16 15.28 15.22
CA VAL A 214 1.62 15.38 15.21
C VAL A 214 2.26 14.01 14.96
N MET A 215 1.79 12.96 15.65
CA MET A 215 2.26 11.59 15.40
C MET A 215 1.99 11.14 13.95
N ARG A 216 0.81 11.45 13.40
CA ARG A 216 0.51 11.18 11.98
C ARG A 216 1.49 11.90 11.05
N GLY A 217 1.80 13.17 11.33
CA GLY A 217 2.79 13.96 10.59
C GLY A 217 4.18 13.36 10.65
N LEU A 218 4.69 13.06 11.86
CA LEU A 218 5.99 12.42 12.08
C LEU A 218 6.08 11.07 11.36
N ASN A 219 5.04 10.25 11.46
CA ASN A 219 4.97 8.98 10.76
C ASN A 219 4.88 9.15 9.23
N ALA A 220 4.36 10.28 8.73
CA ALA A 220 4.23 10.56 7.29
C ALA A 220 5.51 11.13 6.65
N ILE A 221 6.52 11.51 7.44
CA ILE A 221 7.81 12.04 6.95
C ILE A 221 8.43 11.15 5.87
N SER A 222 8.34 9.82 6.04
CA SER A 222 8.88 8.84 5.09
C SER A 222 7.79 8.14 4.27
N SER A 223 6.62 8.78 4.15
CA SER A 223 5.65 8.38 3.14
C SER A 223 6.20 8.70 1.75
N PHE A 224 5.82 7.91 0.75
CA PHE A 224 6.28 8.15 -0.61
C PHE A 224 5.83 9.52 -1.15
N TYR A 225 4.63 9.97 -0.79
CA TYR A 225 4.15 11.34 -1.06
C TYR A 225 5.12 12.40 -0.54
N THR A 226 5.53 12.32 0.74
CA THR A 226 6.46 13.30 1.32
C THR A 226 7.82 13.26 0.63
N LEU A 227 8.33 12.08 0.30
CA LEU A 227 9.60 11.95 -0.43
C LEU A 227 9.54 12.60 -1.82
N LEU A 228 8.41 12.49 -2.53
CA LEU A 228 8.19 13.21 -3.80
C LEU A 228 8.14 14.74 -3.60
N LEU A 229 7.48 15.21 -2.54
CA LEU A 229 7.40 16.64 -2.22
C LEU A 229 8.76 17.24 -1.81
N LEU A 230 9.66 16.43 -1.24
CA LEU A 230 11.03 16.82 -0.90
C LEU A 230 11.95 16.91 -2.13
N PHE A 231 11.57 16.33 -3.27
CA PHE A 231 12.41 16.24 -4.46
C PHE A 231 13.00 17.60 -4.90
N PRO A 232 12.22 18.69 -5.05
CA PRO A 232 12.78 19.98 -5.51
C PRO A 232 13.77 20.58 -4.50
N ILE A 233 13.55 20.33 -3.20
CA ILE A 233 14.45 20.78 -2.12
C ILE A 233 15.79 20.03 -2.25
N LEU A 234 15.73 18.70 -2.34
CA LEU A 234 16.93 17.88 -2.46
C LEU A 234 17.71 18.20 -3.75
N TYR A 235 17.01 18.44 -4.86
CA TYR A 235 17.64 18.85 -6.12
C TYR A 235 18.36 20.19 -5.96
N TYR A 236 17.72 21.17 -5.32
CA TYR A 236 18.30 22.50 -5.12
C TYR A 236 19.59 22.49 -4.31
N PHE A 237 19.68 21.65 -3.27
CA PHE A 237 20.87 21.58 -2.42
C PHE A 237 21.97 20.69 -3.01
N PHE A 238 21.63 19.54 -3.58
CA PHE A 238 22.60 18.49 -3.91
C PHE A 238 22.74 18.19 -5.41
N GLY A 239 21.88 18.77 -6.25
CA GLY A 239 21.94 18.58 -7.70
C GLY A 239 21.43 17.22 -8.18
N HIS A 240 21.69 16.95 -9.46
CA HIS A 240 21.05 15.87 -10.20
C HIS A 240 21.60 14.48 -9.86
N GLU A 241 22.91 14.33 -9.61
CA GLU A 241 23.50 13.03 -9.26
C GLU A 241 22.94 12.49 -7.96
N PHE A 242 22.84 13.35 -6.93
CA PHE A 242 22.27 13.01 -5.64
C PHE A 242 20.84 12.48 -5.80
N ILE A 243 20.04 13.18 -6.61
CA ILE A 243 18.65 12.84 -6.88
C ILE A 243 18.50 11.45 -7.51
N ILE A 244 19.35 11.10 -8.47
CA ILE A 244 19.33 9.77 -9.08
C ILE A 244 19.69 8.71 -8.03
N ARG A 245 20.73 8.95 -7.22
CA ARG A 245 21.19 8.02 -6.17
C ARG A 245 20.13 7.80 -5.09
N ILE A 246 19.57 8.87 -4.50
CA ILE A 246 18.56 8.75 -3.44
C ILE A 246 17.28 8.10 -3.96
N SER A 247 16.88 8.39 -5.19
CA SER A 247 15.69 7.79 -5.79
C SER A 247 15.83 6.28 -5.97
N PHE A 248 16.98 5.84 -6.49
CA PHE A 248 17.32 4.42 -6.56
C PHE A 248 17.32 3.78 -5.16
N LEU A 249 17.94 4.44 -4.18
CA LEU A 249 18.07 3.92 -2.82
C LEU A 249 16.71 3.78 -2.12
N VAL A 250 15.82 4.76 -2.26
CA VAL A 250 14.45 4.71 -1.74
C VAL A 250 13.65 3.60 -2.42
N LEU A 251 13.72 3.50 -3.75
CA LEU A 251 13.00 2.47 -4.50
C LEU A 251 13.47 1.05 -4.10
N MET A 252 14.79 0.84 -3.98
CA MET A 252 15.34 -0.43 -3.49
C MET A 252 14.91 -0.74 -2.05
N THR A 253 14.88 0.27 -1.18
CA THR A 253 14.39 0.09 0.20
C THR A 253 12.95 -0.38 0.22
N PHE A 254 12.09 0.19 -0.63
CA PHE A 254 10.69 -0.19 -0.73
C PHE A 254 10.54 -1.62 -1.23
N ILE A 255 11.28 -1.99 -2.28
CA ILE A 255 11.27 -3.36 -2.83
C ILE A 255 11.69 -4.37 -1.77
N VAL A 256 12.83 -4.16 -1.12
CA VAL A 256 13.36 -5.08 -0.11
C VAL A 256 12.37 -5.26 1.04
N VAL A 257 11.80 -4.17 1.56
CA VAL A 257 10.82 -4.26 2.66
C VAL A 257 9.55 -4.99 2.21
N ILE A 258 9.00 -4.69 1.04
CA ILE A 258 7.78 -5.36 0.55
C ILE A 258 8.03 -6.86 0.35
N LEU A 259 9.18 -7.26 -0.21
CA LEU A 259 9.52 -8.68 -0.35
C LEU A 259 9.64 -9.40 1.00
N ILE A 260 10.24 -8.75 2.01
CA ILE A 260 10.32 -9.31 3.36
C ILE A 260 8.92 -9.40 4.00
N GLN A 261 8.07 -8.39 3.81
CA GLN A 261 6.69 -8.39 4.30
C GLN A 261 5.86 -9.51 3.69
N LEU A 262 6.01 -9.75 2.38
CA LEU A 262 5.35 -10.86 1.67
C LEU A 262 5.84 -12.23 2.16
N GLY A 263 7.08 -12.33 2.63
CA GLY A 263 7.65 -13.54 3.22
C GLY A 263 7.13 -13.82 4.64
N PHE A 264 7.14 -12.82 5.52
CA PHE A 264 6.75 -13.02 6.92
C PHE A 264 5.24 -12.99 7.17
N LYS A 265 4.49 -12.15 6.45
CA LYS A 265 3.04 -11.96 6.60
C LYS A 265 2.55 -11.66 8.02
N TYR A 266 3.39 -11.07 8.88
CA TYR A 266 2.96 -10.68 10.22
C TYR A 266 2.02 -9.47 10.17
N PRO A 267 0.85 -9.54 10.82
CA PRO A 267 -0.09 -8.44 10.81
C PRO A 267 0.34 -7.32 11.78
N ARG A 268 -0.37 -6.20 11.69
CA ARG A 268 -0.16 -5.02 12.55
C ARG A 268 -0.83 -5.22 13.92
N PRO A 269 -0.46 -4.43 14.94
CA PRO A 269 -1.04 -4.54 16.28
C PRO A 269 -2.58 -4.55 16.30
N TYR A 270 -3.19 -3.68 15.50
CA TYR A 270 -4.66 -3.55 15.47
C TYR A 270 -5.39 -4.77 14.87
N ALA A 271 -4.68 -5.68 14.20
CA ALA A 271 -5.29 -6.93 13.76
C ALA A 271 -5.61 -7.85 14.96
N TYR A 272 -4.80 -7.81 16.02
CA TYR A 272 -5.03 -8.55 17.25
C TYR A 272 -5.98 -7.83 18.21
N ASP A 273 -5.97 -6.49 18.19
CA ASP A 273 -6.84 -5.66 19.02
C ASP A 273 -7.27 -4.41 18.23
N PRO A 274 -8.47 -4.41 17.63
CA PRO A 274 -8.95 -3.30 16.82
C PRO A 274 -9.03 -1.96 17.57
N SER A 275 -9.10 -1.98 18.91
CA SER A 275 -9.11 -0.74 19.70
C SER A 275 -7.81 0.06 19.57
N LEU A 276 -6.72 -0.56 19.09
CA LEU A 276 -5.41 0.07 18.93
C LEU A 276 -5.25 0.88 17.63
N GLN A 277 -6.28 0.93 16.78
CA GLN A 277 -6.21 1.51 15.44
C GLN A 277 -6.38 3.04 15.42
N LEU A 278 -5.41 3.80 15.93
CA LEU A 278 -5.43 5.28 15.83
C LEU A 278 -5.13 5.80 14.41
N ALA A 279 -4.48 4.99 13.60
CA ALA A 279 -4.32 5.15 12.16
C ALA A 279 -4.36 3.78 11.48
N ALA A 280 -4.61 3.77 10.17
CA ALA A 280 -4.64 2.55 9.37
C ALA A 280 -3.59 2.62 8.25
N LEU A 281 -2.93 1.49 8.02
CA LEU A 281 -2.10 1.26 6.85
C LEU A 281 -2.39 -0.14 6.33
N PRO A 282 -2.58 -0.32 5.01
CA PRO A 282 -2.82 -1.64 4.47
C PRO A 282 -1.56 -2.52 4.55
N GLY A 283 -1.79 -3.83 4.41
CA GLY A 283 -0.73 -4.84 4.37
C GLY A 283 -0.03 -5.11 5.71
N PHE A 284 1.04 -5.90 5.62
CA PHE A 284 1.76 -6.45 6.76
C PHE A 284 2.61 -5.43 7.54
N GLY A 285 2.94 -5.78 8.78
CA GLY A 285 3.69 -4.94 9.72
C GLY A 285 5.20 -5.09 9.69
N VAL A 286 5.73 -6.30 9.43
CA VAL A 286 7.15 -6.63 9.64
C VAL A 286 7.95 -6.67 8.33
N PRO A 287 9.05 -5.90 8.18
CA PRO A 287 9.49 -4.78 9.02
C PRO A 287 8.73 -3.49 8.69
N SER A 288 8.92 -2.45 9.52
CA SER A 288 8.33 -1.15 9.23
C SER A 288 8.99 -0.46 8.02
N LEU A 289 8.22 -0.34 6.93
CA LEU A 289 8.64 0.35 5.70
C LEU A 289 9.06 1.80 5.98
N ARG A 290 8.26 2.53 6.76
CA ARG A 290 8.54 3.95 7.03
C ARG A 290 9.75 4.11 7.96
N ALA A 291 9.95 3.24 8.95
CA ALA A 291 11.17 3.23 9.76
C ALA A 291 12.42 2.97 8.94
N THR A 292 12.37 1.94 8.10
CA THR A 292 13.48 1.58 7.20
C THR A 292 13.82 2.75 6.26
N ALA A 293 12.80 3.30 5.59
CA ALA A 293 12.97 4.43 4.68
C ALA A 293 13.52 5.66 5.39
N THR A 294 13.04 5.99 6.61
CA THR A 294 13.55 7.13 7.40
C THR A 294 15.04 7.03 7.65
N VAL A 295 15.51 5.86 8.12
CA VAL A 295 16.94 5.65 8.34
C VAL A 295 17.72 5.84 7.05
N VAL A 296 17.22 5.29 5.94
CA VAL A 296 17.90 5.37 4.65
C VAL A 296 18.02 6.81 4.14
N TRP A 297 16.90 7.54 4.00
CA TRP A 297 16.94 8.84 3.35
C TRP A 297 17.55 9.91 4.25
N VAL A 298 17.26 9.90 5.57
CA VAL A 298 17.81 10.91 6.48
C VAL A 298 19.31 10.71 6.65
N SER A 299 19.78 9.47 6.80
CA SER A 299 21.22 9.19 6.93
C SER A 299 21.98 9.49 5.64
N TYR A 300 21.39 9.23 4.47
CA TYR A 300 22.01 9.54 3.18
C TYR A 300 22.08 11.06 2.93
N VAL A 301 21.02 11.81 3.25
CA VAL A 301 21.05 13.28 3.23
C VAL A 301 22.08 13.82 4.20
N TYR A 302 22.13 13.31 5.43
CA TYR A 302 23.11 13.71 6.44
C TYR A 302 24.55 13.47 5.99
N HIS A 303 24.83 12.31 5.40
CA HIS A 303 26.15 11.99 4.83
C HIS A 303 26.58 13.01 3.77
N HIS A 304 25.68 13.36 2.83
CA HIS A 304 25.97 14.34 1.80
C HIS A 304 26.09 15.78 2.35
N LEU A 305 25.33 16.14 3.38
CA LEU A 305 25.45 17.45 4.04
C LEU A 305 26.85 17.66 4.62
N ILE A 306 27.40 16.65 5.30
CA ILE A 306 28.77 16.68 5.85
C ILE A 306 29.80 16.85 4.73
N GLN A 307 29.64 16.15 3.61
CA GLN A 307 30.59 16.21 2.50
C GLN A 307 30.50 17.52 1.71
N THR A 308 29.31 18.11 1.60
CA THR A 308 29.06 19.29 0.74
C THR A 308 29.37 20.60 1.45
N TYR A 309 29.14 20.68 2.76
CA TYR A 309 29.22 21.93 3.50
C TYR A 309 30.22 21.83 4.66
N GLU A 310 31.41 22.43 4.51
CA GLU A 310 32.46 22.42 5.54
C GLU A 310 32.00 22.92 6.92
N LYS A 311 31.03 23.85 6.95
CA LYS A 311 30.44 24.37 8.20
C LYS A 311 29.48 23.39 8.88
N PHE A 312 29.13 22.28 8.24
CA PHE A 312 28.21 21.28 8.76
C PHE A 312 28.98 20.27 9.63
N GLU A 313 29.16 20.63 10.90
CA GLU A 313 29.89 19.82 11.87
C GLU A 313 29.10 18.55 12.26
N MET A 314 29.69 17.38 12.00
CA MET A 314 29.08 16.07 12.28
C MET A 314 28.50 15.99 13.70
N HIS A 315 29.31 16.27 14.72
CA HIS A 315 28.92 16.09 16.14
C HIS A 315 27.75 16.97 16.57
N LYS A 316 27.63 18.17 15.99
CA LYS A 316 26.56 19.12 16.33
C LYS A 316 25.19 18.67 15.83
N TYR A 317 25.14 18.08 14.64
CA TYR A 317 23.89 17.70 13.97
C TYR A 317 23.53 16.21 14.10
N PHE A 318 24.44 15.37 14.59
CA PHE A 318 24.17 13.95 14.84
C PHE A 318 22.97 13.70 15.78
N PRO A 319 22.79 14.45 16.89
CA PRO A 319 21.60 14.26 17.75
C PRO A 319 20.28 14.54 17.03
N LEU A 320 20.26 15.50 16.08
CA LEU A 320 19.06 15.81 15.29
C LEU A 320 18.70 14.67 14.33
N LEU A 321 19.70 14.04 13.69
CA LEU A 321 19.51 12.85 12.86
C LEU A 321 18.84 11.72 13.66
N VAL A 322 19.41 11.42 14.84
CA VAL A 322 18.88 10.38 15.73
C VAL A 322 17.47 10.72 16.19
N LEU A 323 17.21 11.97 16.57
CA LEU A 323 15.89 12.43 17.00
C LEU A 323 14.84 12.24 15.90
N ILE A 324 15.13 12.59 14.64
CA ILE A 324 14.18 12.41 13.53
C ILE A 324 13.86 10.94 13.32
N ILE A 325 14.87 10.06 13.33
CA ILE A 325 14.70 8.62 13.17
C ILE A 325 13.82 8.06 14.28
N LEU A 326 14.16 8.34 15.55
CA LEU A 326 13.42 7.85 16.71
C LEU A 326 11.99 8.41 16.76
N ALA A 327 11.81 9.70 16.47
CA ALA A 327 10.49 10.32 16.46
C ALA A 327 9.55 9.67 15.45
N GLN A 328 10.05 9.30 14.27
CA GLN A 328 9.24 8.59 13.27
C GLN A 328 8.84 7.18 13.75
N GLY A 329 9.76 6.43 14.36
CA GLY A 329 9.46 5.09 14.87
C GLY A 329 8.50 5.09 16.05
N VAL A 330 8.71 5.99 17.03
CA VAL A 330 7.79 6.19 18.15
C VAL A 330 6.39 6.55 17.63
N ALA A 331 6.30 7.43 16.64
CA ALA A 331 5.03 7.78 16.03
C ALA A 331 4.33 6.57 15.40
N SER A 332 5.06 5.65 14.75
CA SER A 332 4.48 4.41 14.22
C SER A 332 3.89 3.51 15.30
N VAL A 333 4.59 3.34 16.44
CA VAL A 333 4.16 2.49 17.56
C VAL A 333 2.95 3.10 18.27
N VAL A 334 3.02 4.39 18.60
CA VAL A 334 1.93 5.12 19.27
C VAL A 334 0.64 5.06 18.45
N LEU A 335 0.73 5.17 17.12
CA LEU A 335 -0.44 5.08 16.24
C LEU A 335 -1.01 3.67 16.07
N GLY A 336 -0.38 2.65 16.68
CA GLY A 336 -0.79 1.24 16.56
C GLY A 336 -0.47 0.63 15.19
N LEU A 337 0.40 1.26 14.39
CA LEU A 337 0.71 0.81 13.04
C LEU A 337 1.75 -0.31 13.00
N HIS A 338 2.61 -0.37 14.01
CA HIS A 338 3.75 -1.29 14.10
C HIS A 338 4.07 -1.61 15.56
N PHE A 339 4.62 -2.80 15.80
CA PHE A 339 5.30 -3.13 17.05
C PHE A 339 6.66 -2.44 17.13
N SER A 340 7.25 -2.36 18.33
CA SER A 340 8.58 -1.76 18.49
C SER A 340 9.66 -2.63 17.83
N SER A 341 9.49 -3.95 17.88
CA SER A 341 10.30 -4.94 17.17
C SER A 341 10.28 -4.73 15.65
N ASP A 342 9.12 -4.47 15.03
CA ASP A 342 9.00 -4.13 13.60
C ASP A 342 9.83 -2.89 13.22
N VAL A 343 9.81 -1.88 14.09
CA VAL A 343 10.51 -0.60 13.91
C VAL A 343 12.02 -0.81 14.07
N LEU A 344 12.46 -1.53 15.10
CA LEU A 344 13.87 -1.86 15.32
C LEU A 344 14.44 -2.68 14.17
N PHE A 345 13.69 -3.68 13.68
CA PHE A 345 14.11 -4.42 12.49
C PHE A 345 14.21 -3.49 11.28
N GLY A 346 13.24 -2.59 11.09
CA GLY A 346 13.31 -1.57 10.05
C GLY A 346 14.54 -0.68 10.15
N TYR A 347 14.93 -0.26 11.37
CA TYR A 347 16.14 0.53 11.58
C TYR A 347 17.41 -0.24 11.21
N VAL A 348 17.55 -1.48 11.68
CA VAL A 348 18.71 -2.33 11.36
C VAL A 348 18.83 -2.55 9.85
N LEU A 349 17.70 -2.87 9.20
CA LEU A 349 17.65 -3.05 7.75
C LEU A 349 18.00 -1.76 7.01
N GLY A 350 17.47 -0.62 7.45
CA GLY A 350 17.74 0.68 6.84
C GLY A 350 19.21 1.08 6.96
N MET A 351 19.82 0.86 8.14
CA MET A 351 21.25 1.08 8.38
C MET A 351 22.08 0.19 7.46
N PHE A 352 21.72 -1.08 7.32
CA PHE A 352 22.40 -2.00 6.42
C PHE A 352 22.33 -1.53 4.96
N ILE A 353 21.15 -1.13 4.47
CA ILE A 353 20.96 -0.65 3.09
C ILE A 353 21.81 0.59 2.81
N VAL A 354 21.69 1.62 3.66
CA VAL A 354 22.41 2.89 3.44
C VAL A 354 23.91 2.74 3.61
N TRP A 355 24.37 1.94 4.58
CA TRP A 355 25.79 1.67 4.79
C TRP A 355 26.41 0.96 3.59
N ASN A 356 25.76 -0.09 3.06
CA ASN A 356 26.27 -0.79 1.87
C ASN A 356 26.30 0.13 0.65
N PHE A 357 25.29 0.99 0.47
CA PHE A 357 25.26 1.93 -0.65
C PHE A 357 26.38 2.98 -0.56
N ILE A 358 26.55 3.64 0.59
CA ILE A 358 27.63 4.60 0.84
C ILE A 358 29.00 3.92 0.67
N ARG A 359 29.16 2.68 1.15
CA ARG A 359 30.40 1.92 0.95
C ARG A 359 30.71 1.75 -0.53
N ILE A 360 29.74 1.33 -1.35
CA ILE A 360 29.93 1.17 -2.80
C ILE A 360 30.29 2.50 -3.48
N GLU A 361 29.65 3.60 -3.07
CA GLU A 361 29.89 4.94 -3.59
C GLU A 361 31.30 5.46 -3.24
N SER A 362 31.72 5.30 -1.99
CA SER A 362 33.02 5.78 -1.48
C SER A 362 34.24 5.11 -2.12
N HIS A 363 34.11 3.90 -2.67
CA HIS A 363 35.20 3.22 -3.38
C HIS A 363 35.49 3.81 -4.78
N GLY A 364 35.00 5.02 -5.08
CA GLY A 364 35.22 5.70 -6.35
C GLY A 364 34.53 5.01 -7.53
N ASN A 365 33.54 4.15 -7.26
CA ASN A 365 32.86 3.37 -8.28
C ASN A 365 31.85 4.23 -9.06
N SER A 366 32.38 5.12 -9.92
CA SER A 366 31.60 5.96 -10.84
C SER A 366 30.66 5.12 -11.73
N ARG A 367 30.98 3.83 -11.92
CA ARG A 367 30.16 2.84 -12.63
C ARG A 367 28.76 2.71 -12.06
N THR A 368 28.58 2.75 -10.74
CA THR A 368 27.26 2.64 -10.11
C THR A 368 26.35 3.75 -10.58
N LEU A 369 26.83 5.01 -10.49
CA LEU A 369 26.08 6.16 -10.99
C LEU A 369 25.83 6.03 -12.49
N THR A 370 26.83 5.64 -13.28
CA THR A 370 26.66 5.45 -14.74
C THR A 370 25.54 4.46 -15.06
N ILE A 371 25.47 3.33 -14.34
CA ILE A 371 24.46 2.28 -14.54
C ILE A 371 23.08 2.79 -14.16
N ILE A 372 22.88 3.29 -12.93
CA ILE A 372 21.56 3.74 -12.44
C ILE A 372 21.06 4.97 -13.18
N SER A 373 21.95 5.71 -13.82
CA SER A 373 21.62 6.87 -14.65
C SER A 373 21.20 6.49 -16.07
N HIS A 374 21.39 5.24 -16.49
CA HIS A 374 21.06 4.78 -17.84
C HIS A 374 19.59 4.33 -17.91
N GLN A 375 18.88 4.67 -18.99
CA GLN A 375 17.47 4.31 -19.17
C GLN A 375 17.26 2.78 -19.17
N ALA A 376 18.20 2.03 -19.77
CA ALA A 376 18.13 0.57 -19.80
C ALA A 376 18.02 -0.07 -18.40
N PHE A 377 18.67 0.51 -17.39
CA PHE A 377 18.58 0.02 -16.02
C PHE A 377 17.15 0.09 -15.48
N TRP A 378 16.47 1.22 -15.68
CA TRP A 378 15.09 1.43 -15.23
C TRP A 378 14.08 0.62 -16.05
N TRP A 379 14.35 0.37 -17.33
CA TRP A 379 13.58 -0.58 -18.14
C TRP A 379 13.62 -2.00 -17.57
N VAL A 380 14.81 -2.49 -17.23
CA VAL A 380 14.97 -3.82 -16.61
C VAL A 380 14.26 -3.88 -15.26
N CYS A 381 14.42 -2.84 -14.43
CA CYS A 381 13.71 -2.76 -13.14
C CYS A 381 12.19 -2.79 -13.32
N PHE A 382 11.66 -2.02 -14.28
CA PHE A 382 10.23 -2.00 -14.58
C PHE A 382 9.70 -3.38 -14.96
N ILE A 383 10.34 -4.05 -15.93
CA ILE A 383 9.92 -5.40 -16.38
C ILE A 383 9.98 -6.41 -15.24
N MET A 384 11.06 -6.40 -14.47
CA MET A 384 11.22 -7.27 -13.31
C MET A 384 10.11 -7.03 -12.28
N LEU A 385 9.84 -5.77 -11.94
CA LEU A 385 8.81 -5.42 -10.95
C LEU A 385 7.39 -5.79 -11.42
N VAL A 386 7.06 -5.59 -12.70
CA VAL A 386 5.78 -6.05 -13.26
C VAL A 386 5.66 -7.57 -13.18
N SER A 387 6.72 -8.29 -13.55
CA SER A 387 6.75 -9.76 -13.50
C SER A 387 6.60 -10.29 -12.07
N PHE A 388 7.32 -9.71 -11.11
CA PHE A 388 7.20 -10.06 -9.70
C PHE A 388 5.85 -9.66 -9.11
N SER A 389 5.30 -8.51 -9.50
CA SER A 389 3.96 -8.08 -9.07
C SER A 389 2.89 -9.06 -9.52
N TRP A 390 3.00 -9.57 -10.76
CA TRP A 390 2.11 -10.60 -11.28
C TRP A 390 2.26 -11.91 -10.49
N PHE A 391 3.50 -12.39 -10.32
CA PHE A 391 3.76 -13.64 -9.61
C PHE A 391 3.28 -13.63 -8.15
N THR A 392 3.42 -12.50 -7.46
CA THR A 392 3.10 -12.38 -6.03
C THR A 392 1.70 -11.82 -5.75
N HIS A 393 0.97 -11.38 -6.78
CA HIS A 393 -0.30 -10.65 -6.66
C HIS A 393 -0.21 -9.38 -5.77
N SER A 394 1.00 -8.84 -5.56
CA SER A 394 1.22 -7.72 -4.66
C SER A 394 0.96 -6.37 -5.34
N LEU A 395 -0.11 -5.68 -4.95
CA LEU A 395 -0.43 -4.31 -5.37
C LEU A 395 0.78 -3.37 -5.28
N TYR A 396 1.52 -3.39 -4.17
CA TYR A 396 2.63 -2.46 -3.93
C TYR A 396 3.77 -2.60 -4.93
N LEU A 397 4.10 -3.81 -5.40
CA LEU A 397 5.14 -4.01 -6.42
C LEU A 397 4.69 -3.43 -7.76
N GLY A 398 3.40 -3.55 -8.07
CA GLY A 398 2.75 -2.87 -9.19
C GLY A 398 2.92 -1.35 -9.12
N LEU A 399 2.62 -0.74 -7.97
CA LEU A 399 2.79 0.70 -7.76
C LEU A 399 4.26 1.13 -7.88
N ILE A 400 5.20 0.35 -7.34
CA ILE A 400 6.65 0.61 -7.46
C ILE A 400 7.10 0.48 -8.93
N SER A 401 6.52 -0.44 -9.71
CA SER A 401 6.81 -0.54 -11.15
C SER A 401 6.40 0.74 -11.88
N ALA A 402 5.26 1.34 -11.54
CA ALA A 402 4.82 2.61 -12.12
C ALA A 402 5.79 3.77 -11.80
N VAL A 403 6.36 3.77 -10.59
CA VAL A 403 7.43 4.70 -10.19
C VAL A 403 8.70 4.47 -11.01
N ALA A 404 9.13 3.21 -11.19
CA ALA A 404 10.29 2.87 -12.02
C ALA A 404 10.10 3.31 -13.49
N LEU A 405 8.89 3.16 -14.04
CA LEU A 405 8.52 3.66 -15.36
C LEU A 405 8.59 5.19 -15.44
N ALA A 406 8.18 5.91 -14.39
CA ALA A 406 8.31 7.36 -14.33
C ALA A 406 9.77 7.81 -14.34
N PHE A 407 10.65 7.12 -13.61
CA PHE A 407 12.10 7.37 -13.64
C PHE A 407 12.70 7.08 -15.01
N LEU A 408 12.35 5.95 -15.62
CA LEU A 408 12.79 5.59 -16.96
C LEU A 408 12.55 6.72 -17.98
N LEU A 409 11.36 7.33 -17.95
CA LEU A 409 10.96 8.37 -18.91
C LEU A 409 11.51 9.76 -18.54
N SER A 410 11.91 9.98 -17.29
CA SER A 410 12.34 11.30 -16.80
C SER A 410 13.84 11.40 -16.48
N VAL A 411 14.59 10.29 -16.41
CA VAL A 411 16.02 10.29 -16.04
C VAL A 411 16.89 11.09 -17.00
N THR A 412 16.55 11.13 -18.30
CA THR A 412 17.23 11.97 -19.30
C THR A 412 16.96 13.45 -19.07
N CYS A 413 15.76 13.80 -18.60
CA CYS A 413 15.44 15.16 -18.20
C CYS A 413 16.28 15.57 -16.99
N ILE A 414 16.42 14.72 -15.97
CA ILE A 414 17.24 15.00 -14.77
C ILE A 414 18.66 15.46 -15.14
N LYS A 415 19.29 14.78 -16.11
CA LYS A 415 20.67 15.02 -16.58
C LYS A 415 20.88 16.31 -17.35
N ARG A 416 19.82 16.96 -17.83
CA ARG A 416 19.97 18.08 -18.78
C ARG A 416 20.56 19.31 -18.08
N GLU A 417 21.85 19.59 -18.27
CA GLU A 417 22.57 20.71 -17.65
C GLU A 417 21.91 22.08 -17.89
N LYS A 418 21.34 22.28 -19.09
CA LYS A 418 20.49 23.45 -19.36
C LYS A 418 19.15 23.30 -18.67
N ILE A 419 19.09 23.74 -17.41
CA ILE A 419 17.84 23.97 -16.70
C ILE A 419 17.22 25.22 -17.31
N GLU A 420 16.00 25.10 -17.83
CA GLU A 420 15.25 26.24 -18.34
C GLU A 420 15.12 27.29 -17.23
N ALA A 421 15.46 28.55 -17.53
CA ALA A 421 15.51 29.68 -16.60
C ALA A 421 14.13 30.09 -16.01
N TRP A 422 13.11 29.25 -16.15
CA TRP A 422 11.76 29.53 -15.70
C TRP A 422 11.57 29.15 -14.23
N GLY A 423 11.66 30.17 -13.39
CA GLY A 423 11.17 30.18 -12.01
C GLY A 423 12.23 29.87 -10.95
N ASN A 424 12.25 30.69 -9.91
CA ASN A 424 13.04 30.44 -8.70
C ASN A 424 12.51 29.22 -7.92
N LEU A 425 13.31 28.70 -6.99
CA LEU A 425 12.97 27.55 -6.13
C LEU A 425 11.53 27.56 -5.60
N TYR A 426 11.07 28.70 -5.08
CA TYR A 426 9.73 28.86 -4.52
C TYR A 426 8.61 28.57 -5.53
N ILE A 427 8.75 29.04 -6.76
CA ILE A 427 7.74 28.81 -7.81
C ILE A 427 7.70 27.32 -8.15
N LYS A 428 8.88 26.70 -8.34
CA LYS A 428 8.99 25.27 -8.66
C LYS A 428 8.44 24.39 -7.55
N LEU A 429 8.71 24.72 -6.28
CA LEU A 429 8.15 24.04 -5.12
C LEU A 429 6.62 24.13 -5.11
N ILE A 430 6.06 25.34 -5.17
CA ILE A 430 4.61 25.57 -5.12
C ILE A 430 3.91 24.82 -6.27
N VAL A 431 4.41 24.98 -7.50
CA VAL A 431 3.82 24.31 -8.67
C VAL A 431 3.88 22.79 -8.53
N THR A 432 5.03 22.24 -8.13
CA THR A 432 5.19 20.79 -7.95
C THR A 432 4.24 20.26 -6.88
N TRP A 433 4.14 20.95 -5.73
CA TRP A 433 3.27 20.55 -4.63
C TRP A 433 1.79 20.64 -5.02
N VAL A 434 1.36 21.74 -5.63
CA VAL A 434 -0.03 21.92 -6.10
C VAL A 434 -0.41 20.85 -7.11
N LEU A 435 0.46 20.54 -8.08
CA LEU A 435 0.18 19.50 -9.07
C LEU A 435 0.11 18.10 -8.44
N ILE A 436 1.02 17.75 -7.54
CA ILE A 436 0.98 16.46 -6.84
C ILE A 436 -0.31 16.33 -6.02
N LEU A 437 -0.68 17.38 -5.28
CA LEU A 437 -1.91 17.39 -4.48
C LEU A 437 -3.16 17.33 -5.37
N LEU A 438 -3.18 18.05 -6.49
CA LEU A 438 -4.27 18.01 -7.47
C LEU A 438 -4.44 16.62 -8.06
N ILE A 439 -3.35 15.99 -8.52
CA ILE A 439 -3.40 14.62 -9.05
C ILE A 439 -3.85 13.65 -7.97
N SER A 440 -3.36 13.78 -6.74
CA SER A 440 -3.81 12.96 -5.61
C SER A 440 -5.31 13.10 -5.35
N TYR A 441 -5.85 14.32 -5.36
CA TYR A 441 -7.28 14.58 -5.21
C TYR A 441 -8.10 13.98 -6.36
N LEU A 442 -7.69 14.22 -7.60
CA LEU A 442 -8.36 13.71 -8.80
C LEU A 442 -8.42 12.18 -8.80
N TYR A 443 -7.31 11.52 -8.46
CA TYR A 443 -7.26 10.07 -8.38
C TYR A 443 -8.23 9.52 -7.32
N GLN A 444 -8.26 10.10 -6.11
CA GLN A 444 -9.18 9.69 -5.05
C GLN A 444 -10.64 9.91 -5.46
N HIS A 445 -10.93 11.03 -6.10
CA HIS A 445 -12.26 11.34 -6.61
C HIS A 445 -12.71 10.34 -7.69
N ILE A 446 -11.84 10.00 -8.65
CA ILE A 446 -12.13 9.02 -9.69
C ILE A 446 -12.40 7.64 -9.09
N LEU A 447 -11.59 7.16 -8.14
CA LEU A 447 -11.87 5.89 -7.45
C LEU A 447 -13.23 5.90 -6.75
N SER A 448 -13.61 7.02 -6.13
CA SER A 448 -14.88 7.14 -5.42
C SER A 448 -16.13 7.11 -6.31
N ILE A 449 -16.00 7.37 -7.62
CA ILE A 449 -17.12 7.43 -8.56
C ILE A 449 -17.10 6.30 -9.58
N SER A 450 -15.91 5.88 -10.01
CA SER A 450 -15.71 5.24 -11.31
C SER A 450 -15.33 3.76 -11.26
N THR A 451 -14.99 3.20 -10.09
CA THR A 451 -14.39 1.86 -10.08
C THR A 451 -15.17 0.82 -9.28
N TYR A 452 -16.01 0.08 -10.01
CA TYR A 452 -16.54 -1.23 -9.61
C TYR A 452 -15.63 -2.38 -10.06
N SER A 453 -14.56 -2.07 -10.80
CA SER A 453 -13.61 -3.02 -11.38
C SER A 453 -12.24 -2.90 -10.70
N PRO A 454 -11.73 -3.97 -10.06
CA PRO A 454 -10.43 -4.01 -9.41
C PRO A 454 -9.29 -3.71 -10.39
N THR A 455 -9.38 -4.21 -11.62
CA THR A 455 -8.36 -3.99 -12.66
C THR A 455 -8.30 -2.51 -13.06
N ALA A 456 -9.44 -1.86 -13.24
CA ALA A 456 -9.49 -0.42 -13.53
C ALA A 456 -8.91 0.39 -12.35
N SER A 457 -9.29 0.06 -11.11
CA SER A 457 -8.73 0.70 -9.92
C SER A 457 -7.21 0.55 -9.84
N TYR A 458 -6.69 -0.64 -10.15
CA TYR A 458 -5.26 -0.92 -10.17
C TYR A 458 -4.51 -0.02 -11.16
N PHE A 459 -4.99 0.08 -12.40
CA PHE A 459 -4.35 0.91 -13.43
C PHE A 459 -4.48 2.41 -13.11
N ILE A 460 -5.59 2.86 -12.54
CA ILE A 460 -5.76 4.25 -12.08
C ILE A 460 -4.75 4.59 -10.98
N GLN A 461 -4.57 3.69 -10.00
CA GLN A 461 -3.58 3.86 -8.94
C GLN A 461 -2.15 3.91 -9.52
N CYS A 462 -1.79 2.98 -10.40
CA CYS A 462 -0.49 2.97 -11.07
C CYS A 462 -0.26 4.26 -11.86
N ALA A 463 -1.25 4.71 -12.64
CA ALA A 463 -1.16 5.93 -13.42
C ALA A 463 -0.96 7.17 -12.53
N ALA A 464 -1.67 7.26 -11.41
CA ALA A 464 -1.51 8.37 -10.47
C ALA A 464 -0.08 8.43 -9.90
N TRP A 465 0.46 7.30 -9.44
CA TRP A 465 1.83 7.22 -8.92
C TRP A 465 2.90 7.50 -9.96
N PHE A 466 2.70 7.02 -11.18
CA PHE A 466 3.54 7.36 -12.33
C PHE A 466 3.54 8.88 -12.59
N VAL A 467 2.36 9.50 -12.71
CA VAL A 467 2.23 10.93 -13.04
C VAL A 467 2.82 11.81 -11.94
N MET A 468 2.52 11.53 -10.67
CA MET A 468 3.07 12.30 -9.54
C MET A 468 4.60 12.21 -9.49
N THR A 469 5.16 11.02 -9.69
CA THR A 469 6.62 10.82 -9.75
C THR A 469 7.23 11.57 -10.93
N PHE A 470 6.62 11.46 -12.12
CA PHE A 470 7.09 12.14 -13.31
C PHE A 470 7.07 13.67 -13.15
N ILE A 471 6.01 14.23 -12.55
CA ILE A 471 5.88 15.65 -12.22
C ILE A 471 6.97 16.08 -11.24
N ALA A 472 7.16 15.35 -10.14
CA ALA A 472 8.18 15.65 -9.14
C ALA A 472 9.57 15.74 -9.81
N ILE A 473 9.88 14.80 -10.69
CA ILE A 473 11.17 14.71 -11.35
C ILE A 473 11.37 15.77 -12.44
N THR A 474 10.35 16.05 -13.25
CA THR A 474 10.50 16.92 -14.43
C THR A 474 10.28 18.39 -14.10
N ILE A 475 9.25 18.70 -13.32
CA ILE A 475 8.87 20.07 -12.94
C ILE A 475 9.68 20.53 -11.74
N GLY A 476 9.94 19.64 -10.78
CA GLY A 476 10.68 19.93 -9.56
C GLY A 476 12.18 20.23 -9.73
N ARG A 477 12.69 20.27 -10.96
CA ARG A 477 14.10 20.60 -11.24
C ARG A 477 14.34 22.08 -11.00
N VAL A 478 15.36 22.38 -10.21
CA VAL A 478 15.75 23.76 -9.86
C VAL A 478 17.25 23.91 -10.00
N LYS A 479 17.73 25.07 -10.45
CA LYS A 479 19.18 25.31 -10.51
C LYS A 479 19.83 25.14 -9.12
N PRO A 480 20.87 24.30 -8.97
CA PRO A 480 21.48 24.07 -7.67
C PRO A 480 22.10 25.33 -7.06
N ILE A 481 22.09 25.43 -5.74
CA ILE A 481 22.56 26.62 -5.01
C ILE A 481 24.04 26.95 -5.28
N TYR A 482 24.88 25.95 -5.49
CA TYR A 482 26.31 26.16 -5.75
C TYR A 482 26.58 26.78 -7.13
N GLU A 483 25.73 26.50 -8.14
CA GLU A 483 25.83 27.12 -9.46
C GLU A 483 25.39 28.59 -9.41
N LEU A 484 24.33 28.88 -8.65
CA LEU A 484 23.86 30.27 -8.45
C LEU A 484 24.90 31.13 -7.72
N LYS A 485 25.72 30.54 -6.85
CA LYS A 485 26.84 31.24 -6.20
C LYS A 485 27.99 31.52 -7.18
N LYS A 486 28.29 30.60 -8.09
CA LYS A 486 29.32 30.78 -9.14
C LYS A 486 28.95 31.85 -10.17
N GLU A 487 27.67 32.11 -10.41
CA GLU A 487 27.22 33.18 -11.32
C GLU A 487 27.22 34.57 -10.68
N LYS A 488 27.22 34.65 -9.34
CA LYS A 488 27.21 35.91 -8.59
C LYS A 488 28.60 36.35 -8.11
N ALA A 489 29.56 35.43 -8.11
CA ALA A 489 30.98 35.68 -7.86
C ALA A 489 31.67 35.92 -9.21
#